data_AF-A0A6I1G0S3-F1
#
_entry.id   AF-A0A6I1G0S3-F1
#
_cell.length_a   1.000
_cell.length_b   1.000
_cell.length_c   1.000
_cell.angle_alpha   90.00
_cell.angle_beta   90.00
_cell.angle_gamma   90.00
#
_symmetry.space_group_name_H-M   'P 1'
#
loop_
_entity.id
_entity.type
_entity.pdbx_description
1 polymer ?
#
loop_
_entity_poly.entity_id
_entity_poly.type
_entity_poly.pdbx_seq_one_letter_code
_entity_poly.pdbx_strand_id
1 'polypeptide(L)'
;MSTAPNGRVPVLVRQVRHELVSLLRTPLTMILSVGFPLVFFVLLSALIGNVVVDEGTGVRLVQFLAPALASFGVIMATFSFLASGLSEARATGVLKRQTGTPLPRWALIGGRIGAAIILGLLSVSLILVVGVVAYDLQLFGRSFAAIVVTLLLSSFTFAALGIALALLLSRPPIVIAVTNGVAIVLAFISGVFIVSGTTPAWMNSIAWAFPLKHMVTVFSGALDPYATGSALQWDHLSVIALWGVAGSAVALWALRSGREHATAAPQLSTSPRARAEDARPRRSTRPSGHRLLAGQVAHAQAILWRDASSVFFAVAFPLLLVAIIPTVNGGGDLDLGGGLILGSFFAATMAVYGSAVTSFVNMPQGLAEERERGVLKRTRGTPLPTGVMLAGRVVAALVVSLLTLAGIAVLAALMYSPPVPPGWPTGVLMFVVSATTFAIVGLAVASLVHGAQAVLAATLGTLLPLCFISDIFVAGVDLPDVVDTVSWVFPLRHAARAMTESVSSVANPFPWEHLAVILGWAVIGVIVIARWFRSEAVKEATPRSRAGTAQADRGDSRPDSELTGAVTPLRGSHAADIARRR
;
A
#
# COMPACT_ATOMS: atom_id res chain seq x y z
N MET A 1 -36.46 36.53 2.02
CA MET A 1 -36.86 35.81 3.24
C MET A 1 -37.26 34.39 2.81
N SER A 2 -36.38 33.41 2.96
CA SER A 2 -36.30 32.48 4.10
C SER A 2 -37.33 31.34 4.00
N THR A 3 -36.92 30.22 3.38
CA THR A 3 -37.18 28.83 3.84
C THR A 3 -36.38 27.86 2.98
N ALA A 4 -35.16 27.49 3.41
CA ALA A 4 -34.56 26.21 3.03
C ALA A 4 -34.12 25.48 4.32
N PRO A 5 -35.04 24.93 5.13
CA PRO A 5 -34.69 24.43 6.45
C PRO A 5 -34.14 22.99 6.47
N ASN A 6 -34.07 22.24 5.36
CA ASN A 6 -33.93 20.77 5.45
C ASN A 6 -32.76 20.12 4.65
N GLY A 7 -31.77 20.87 4.17
CA GLY A 7 -30.76 20.34 3.25
C GLY A 7 -29.46 19.77 3.84
N ARG A 8 -29.16 19.97 5.14
CA ARG A 8 -27.83 19.63 5.70
C ARG A 8 -27.59 18.12 5.78
N VAL A 9 -28.50 17.39 6.42
CA VAL A 9 -28.38 15.93 6.58
C VAL A 9 -28.37 15.20 5.22
N PRO A 10 -29.27 15.51 4.26
CA PRO A 10 -29.23 14.88 2.94
C PRO A 10 -27.92 15.08 2.18
N VAL A 11 -27.30 16.27 2.29
CA VAL A 11 -26.01 16.55 1.65
C VAL A 11 -24.89 15.72 2.28
N LEU A 12 -24.84 15.63 3.61
CA LEU A 12 -23.86 14.81 4.31
C LEU A 12 -24.01 13.33 3.94
N VAL A 13 -25.22 12.78 3.98
CA VAL A 13 -25.50 11.38 3.63
C VAL A 13 -25.09 11.09 2.18
N ARG A 14 -25.37 12.00 1.24
CA ARG A 14 -24.92 11.87 -0.15
C ARG A 14 -23.40 11.87 -0.27
N GLN A 15 -22.70 12.71 0.50
CA GLN A 15 -21.24 12.70 0.50
C GLN A 15 -20.67 11.43 1.10
N VAL A 16 -21.21 10.94 2.22
CA VAL A 16 -20.83 9.64 2.81
C VAL A 16 -21.02 8.52 1.79
N ARG A 17 -22.18 8.47 1.12
CA ARG A 17 -22.46 7.50 0.07
C ARG A 17 -21.46 7.60 -1.09
N HIS A 18 -21.10 8.82 -1.50
CA HIS A 18 -20.12 9.03 -2.57
C HIS A 18 -18.75 8.45 -2.19
N GLU A 19 -18.27 8.74 -0.98
CA GLU A 19 -16.98 8.21 -0.49
C GLU A 19 -17.02 6.68 -0.37
N LEU A 20 -18.11 6.10 0.16
CA LEU A 20 -18.30 4.63 0.22
C LEU A 20 -18.35 3.98 -1.17
N VAL A 21 -19.02 4.59 -2.15
CA VAL A 21 -19.05 4.07 -3.52
C VAL A 21 -17.69 4.18 -4.19
N SER A 22 -16.96 5.27 -3.93
CA SER A 22 -15.58 5.42 -4.41
C SER A 22 -14.69 4.31 -3.86
N LEU A 23 -14.86 3.98 -2.58
CA LEU A 23 -14.15 2.91 -1.89
C LEU A 23 -14.44 1.53 -2.46
N LEU A 24 -15.70 1.21 -2.68
CA LEU A 24 -16.11 -0.06 -3.29
C LEU A 24 -15.58 -0.22 -4.72
N ARG A 25 -15.23 0.88 -5.40
CA ARG A 25 -14.58 0.87 -6.71
C ARG A 25 -13.05 0.75 -6.64
N THR A 26 -12.46 0.84 -5.44
CA THR A 26 -11.03 0.64 -5.17
C THR A 26 -10.86 -0.60 -4.27
N PRO A 27 -11.02 -1.83 -4.82
CA PRO A 27 -11.11 -3.06 -4.03
C PRO A 27 -9.88 -3.31 -3.16
N LEU A 28 -8.69 -2.93 -3.64
CA LEU A 28 -7.45 -3.07 -2.88
C LEU A 28 -7.49 -2.31 -1.55
N THR A 29 -7.96 -1.06 -1.55
CA THR A 29 -8.04 -0.25 -0.33
C THR A 29 -9.03 -0.85 0.67
N MET A 30 -10.13 -1.43 0.20
CA MET A 30 -11.10 -2.12 1.05
C MET A 30 -10.52 -3.40 1.65
N ILE A 31 -9.84 -4.21 0.84
CA ILE A 31 -9.17 -5.44 1.28
C ILE A 31 -8.11 -5.13 2.34
N LEU A 32 -7.30 -4.08 2.16
CA LEU A 32 -6.25 -3.75 3.13
C LEU A 32 -6.76 -3.08 4.42
N SER A 33 -7.84 -2.31 4.34
CA SER A 33 -8.38 -1.62 5.53
C SER A 33 -9.28 -2.49 6.38
N VAL A 34 -10.19 -3.23 5.76
CA VAL A 34 -11.21 -4.06 6.43
C VAL A 34 -10.87 -5.54 6.33
N GLY A 35 -10.36 -5.98 5.18
CA GLY A 35 -10.03 -7.38 4.91
C GLY A 35 -8.80 -7.88 5.67
N PHE A 36 -7.72 -7.08 5.80
CA PHE A 36 -6.50 -7.52 6.48
C PHE A 36 -6.75 -7.93 7.95
N PRO A 37 -7.40 -7.11 8.80
CA PRO A 37 -7.71 -7.50 10.17
C PRO A 37 -8.57 -8.78 10.24
N LEU A 38 -9.54 -8.91 9.32
CA LEU A 38 -10.43 -10.07 9.24
C LEU A 38 -9.69 -11.35 8.81
N VAL A 39 -8.89 -11.27 7.74
CA VAL A 39 -8.09 -12.40 7.24
C VAL A 39 -7.09 -12.81 8.31
N PHE A 40 -6.44 -11.85 8.96
CA PHE A 40 -5.49 -12.12 10.05
C PHE A 40 -6.19 -12.75 11.26
N PHE A 41 -7.41 -12.31 11.60
CA PHE A 41 -8.24 -12.92 12.64
C PHE A 41 -8.58 -14.37 12.33
N VAL A 42 -9.14 -14.64 11.14
CA VAL A 42 -9.50 -16.00 10.70
C VAL A 42 -8.26 -16.89 10.67
N LEU A 43 -7.17 -16.38 10.10
CA LEU A 43 -5.93 -17.12 10.00
C LEU A 43 -5.41 -17.50 11.39
N LEU A 44 -5.17 -16.55 12.29
CA LEU A 44 -4.64 -16.87 13.61
C LEU A 44 -5.60 -17.76 14.43
N SER A 45 -6.91 -17.58 14.28
CA SER A 45 -7.90 -18.41 14.98
C SER A 45 -7.88 -19.85 14.46
N ALA A 46 -7.80 -20.04 13.15
CA ALA A 46 -7.68 -21.36 12.52
C ALA A 46 -6.34 -22.03 12.82
N LEU A 47 -5.26 -21.23 12.79
CA LEU A 47 -3.89 -21.70 12.86
C LEU A 47 -3.48 -22.04 14.30
N ILE A 48 -3.89 -21.24 15.29
CA ILE A 48 -3.62 -21.52 16.71
C ILE A 48 -4.61 -22.55 17.29
N GLY A 49 -5.74 -22.80 16.61
CA GLY A 49 -6.63 -23.93 16.91
C GLY A 49 -7.77 -23.65 17.90
N ASN A 50 -8.27 -22.41 17.98
CA ASN A 50 -9.37 -21.96 18.87
C ASN A 50 -9.36 -22.61 20.28
N VAL A 51 -8.15 -22.78 20.83
CA VAL A 51 -7.92 -23.59 22.02
C VAL A 51 -8.57 -22.90 23.21
N VAL A 52 -9.08 -23.72 24.12
CA VAL A 52 -9.50 -23.26 25.44
C VAL A 52 -8.23 -22.86 26.19
N VAL A 53 -8.07 -21.57 26.46
CA VAL A 53 -6.89 -21.01 27.13
C VAL A 53 -6.93 -21.31 28.63
N ASP A 54 -8.14 -21.48 29.19
CA ASP A 54 -8.36 -21.85 30.58
C ASP A 54 -9.33 -23.03 30.67
N GLU A 55 -8.79 -24.23 30.94
CA GLU A 55 -9.54 -25.49 31.03
C GLU A 55 -10.60 -25.49 32.14
N GLY A 56 -10.43 -24.67 33.18
CA GLY A 56 -11.39 -24.56 34.28
C GLY A 56 -12.68 -23.83 33.91
N THR A 57 -12.68 -23.08 32.80
CA THR A 57 -13.73 -22.11 32.49
C THR A 57 -14.18 -22.10 31.03
N GLY A 58 -13.45 -22.74 30.13
CA GLY A 58 -13.86 -22.90 28.72
C GLY A 58 -13.62 -21.66 27.85
N VAL A 59 -12.90 -20.64 28.33
CA VAL A 59 -12.65 -19.41 27.56
C VAL A 59 -11.65 -19.68 26.44
N ARG A 60 -12.07 -19.35 25.22
CA ARG A 60 -11.31 -19.59 23.99
C ARG A 60 -10.38 -18.44 23.67
N LEU A 61 -9.27 -18.73 22.99
CA LEU A 61 -8.29 -17.73 22.55
C LEU A 61 -8.93 -16.59 21.72
N VAL A 62 -9.95 -16.93 20.95
CA VAL A 62 -10.68 -16.00 20.08
C VAL A 62 -11.32 -14.86 20.86
N GLN A 63 -11.66 -15.08 22.14
CA GLN A 63 -12.18 -14.04 23.03
C GLN A 63 -11.17 -12.89 23.28
N PHE A 64 -9.87 -13.20 23.21
CA PHE A 64 -8.79 -12.21 23.37
C PHE A 64 -8.32 -11.63 22.02
N LEU A 65 -8.37 -12.44 20.96
CA LEU A 65 -7.92 -12.03 19.63
C LEU A 65 -8.90 -11.10 18.92
N ALA A 66 -10.21 -11.38 19.02
CA ALA A 66 -11.26 -10.56 18.40
C ALA A 66 -11.20 -9.06 18.79
N PRO A 67 -11.12 -8.67 20.08
CA PRO A 67 -11.08 -7.26 20.47
C PRO A 67 -9.81 -6.54 20.01
N ALA A 68 -8.67 -7.24 20.00
CA ALA A 68 -7.39 -6.72 19.52
C ALA A 68 -7.43 -6.42 18.01
N LEU A 69 -7.89 -7.38 17.19
CA LEU A 69 -7.95 -7.20 15.74
C LEU A 69 -9.10 -6.31 15.29
N ALA A 70 -10.21 -6.28 16.03
CA ALA A 70 -11.26 -5.29 15.85
C ALA A 70 -10.72 -3.88 16.06
N SER A 71 -9.95 -3.66 17.14
CA SER A 71 -9.25 -2.41 17.42
C SER A 71 -8.30 -2.01 16.27
N PHE A 72 -7.54 -2.97 15.74
CA PHE A 72 -6.66 -2.74 14.60
C PHE A 72 -7.44 -2.31 13.33
N GLY A 73 -8.57 -2.95 13.06
CA GLY A 73 -9.44 -2.58 11.95
C GLY A 73 -10.00 -1.16 12.06
N VAL A 74 -10.37 -0.73 13.28
CA VAL A 74 -10.85 0.63 13.53
C VAL A 74 -9.75 1.66 13.22
N ILE A 75 -8.54 1.50 13.75
CA ILE A 75 -7.44 2.45 13.48
C ILE A 75 -7.07 2.46 11.99
N MET A 76 -7.02 1.31 11.31
CA MET A 76 -6.74 1.27 9.87
C MET A 76 -7.81 2.00 9.05
N ALA A 77 -9.09 1.83 9.38
CA ALA A 77 -10.21 2.47 8.69
C ALA A 77 -10.35 3.97 8.99
N THR A 78 -10.04 4.41 10.21
CA THR A 78 -10.34 5.77 10.68
C THR A 78 -9.14 6.69 10.70
N PHE A 79 -7.94 6.17 10.98
CA PHE A 79 -6.69 6.92 10.94
C PHE A 79 -6.02 6.83 9.56
N SER A 80 -5.60 5.61 9.16
CA SER A 80 -4.76 5.42 7.98
C SER A 80 -5.48 5.68 6.66
N PHE A 81 -6.68 5.12 6.51
CA PHE A 81 -7.48 5.30 5.30
C PHE A 81 -7.87 6.77 5.10
N LEU A 82 -8.37 7.42 6.16
CA LEU A 82 -8.81 8.82 6.09
C LEU A 82 -7.66 9.78 5.76
N ALA A 83 -6.52 9.62 6.44
CA ALA A 83 -5.34 10.46 6.23
C ALA A 83 -4.81 10.33 4.79
N SER A 84 -4.64 9.10 4.32
CA SER A 84 -4.14 8.79 2.98
C SER A 84 -5.10 9.29 1.90
N GLY A 85 -6.40 9.01 2.05
CA GLY A 85 -7.43 9.45 1.11
C GLY A 85 -7.56 10.97 1.04
N LEU A 86 -7.39 11.69 2.15
CA LEU A 86 -7.37 13.16 2.17
C LEU A 86 -6.12 13.71 1.50
N SER A 87 -4.95 13.11 1.75
CA SER A 87 -3.71 13.52 1.10
C SER A 87 -3.76 13.32 -0.41
N GLU A 88 -4.30 12.18 -0.87
CA GLU A 88 -4.43 11.87 -2.29
C GLU A 88 -5.41 12.80 -2.99
N ALA A 89 -6.55 13.09 -2.35
CA ALA A 89 -7.54 14.03 -2.89
C ALA A 89 -6.98 15.46 -3.04
N ARG A 90 -6.04 15.85 -2.17
CA ARG A 90 -5.31 17.13 -2.31
C ARG A 90 -4.30 17.07 -3.46
N ALA A 91 -3.50 16.00 -3.54
CA ALA A 91 -2.45 15.85 -4.55
C ALA A 91 -3.00 15.80 -5.99
N THR A 92 -4.16 15.17 -6.19
CA THR A 92 -4.85 15.04 -7.49
C THR A 92 -5.75 16.23 -7.83
N GLY A 93 -5.81 17.24 -6.94
CA GLY A 93 -6.67 18.40 -7.10
C GLY A 93 -8.18 18.10 -7.01
N VAL A 94 -8.58 16.88 -6.64
CA VAL A 94 -10.00 16.50 -6.43
C VAL A 94 -10.62 17.43 -5.38
N LEU A 95 -9.92 17.68 -4.28
CA LEU A 95 -10.42 18.55 -3.21
C LEU A 95 -10.62 20.00 -3.69
N LYS A 96 -9.74 20.49 -4.57
CA LYS A 96 -9.86 21.82 -5.19
C LYS A 96 -11.09 21.91 -6.09
N ARG A 97 -11.36 20.87 -6.89
CA ARG A 97 -12.57 20.79 -7.73
C ARG A 97 -13.84 20.70 -6.89
N GLN A 98 -13.84 19.89 -5.82
CA GLN A 98 -14.98 19.76 -4.92
C GLN A 98 -15.28 21.07 -4.17
N THR A 99 -14.26 21.82 -3.76
CA THR A 99 -14.43 23.12 -3.08
C THR A 99 -14.96 24.22 -4.01
N GLY A 100 -14.83 24.06 -5.34
CA GLY A 100 -15.43 24.96 -6.33
C GLY A 100 -16.93 24.75 -6.57
N THR A 101 -17.51 23.71 -5.96
CA THR A 101 -18.96 23.43 -6.04
C THR A 101 -19.69 24.07 -4.84
N PRO A 102 -21.04 24.19 -4.86
CA PRO A 102 -21.81 24.68 -3.70
C PRO A 102 -21.80 23.72 -2.48
N LEU A 103 -20.92 22.70 -2.46
CA LEU A 103 -20.75 21.81 -1.32
C LEU A 103 -19.99 22.51 -0.18
N PRO A 104 -20.57 22.62 1.03
CA PRO A 104 -19.90 23.24 2.14
C PRO A 104 -18.75 22.36 2.65
N ARG A 105 -17.66 22.98 3.13
CA ARG A 105 -16.44 22.28 3.61
C ARG A 105 -16.73 21.27 4.73
N TRP A 106 -17.69 21.57 5.62
CA TRP A 106 -18.10 20.66 6.69
C TRP A 106 -18.71 19.36 6.15
N ALA A 107 -19.41 19.41 5.00
CA ALA A 107 -19.99 18.22 4.38
C ALA A 107 -18.93 17.36 3.70
N LEU A 108 -17.89 17.98 3.10
CA LEU A 108 -16.76 17.26 2.51
C LEU A 108 -15.97 16.48 3.57
N ILE A 109 -15.61 17.16 4.68
CA ILE A 109 -14.87 16.53 5.78
C ILE A 109 -15.77 15.52 6.51
N GLY A 110 -17.00 15.92 6.85
CA GLY A 110 -17.96 15.06 7.53
C GLY A 110 -18.31 13.80 6.73
N GLY A 111 -18.36 13.89 5.40
CA GLY A 111 -18.61 12.75 4.54
C GLY A 111 -17.49 11.71 4.57
N ARG A 112 -16.23 12.17 4.61
CA ARG A 112 -15.06 11.30 4.74
C ARG A 112 -14.96 10.66 6.12
N ILE A 113 -15.21 11.44 7.18
CA ILE A 113 -15.27 10.93 8.56
C ILE A 113 -16.40 9.89 8.67
N GLY A 114 -17.59 10.19 8.14
CA GLY A 114 -18.73 9.26 8.15
C GLY A 114 -18.43 7.96 7.40
N ALA A 115 -17.79 8.02 6.23
CA ALA A 115 -17.37 6.83 5.50
C ALA A 115 -16.33 6.02 6.28
N ALA A 116 -15.36 6.68 6.93
CA ALA A 116 -14.35 6.03 7.76
C ALA A 116 -14.95 5.34 9.00
N ILE A 117 -15.92 5.98 9.68
CA ILE A 117 -16.67 5.38 10.80
C ILE A 117 -17.44 4.14 10.33
N ILE A 118 -18.11 4.21 9.17
CA ILE A 118 -18.83 3.07 8.59
C ILE A 118 -17.88 1.92 8.25
N LEU A 119 -16.68 2.21 7.73
CA LEU A 119 -15.66 1.18 7.50
C LEU A 119 -15.15 0.56 8.80
N GLY A 120 -14.92 1.36 9.84
CA GLY A 120 -14.54 0.86 11.16
C GLY A 120 -15.63 -0.05 11.75
N LEU A 121 -16.88 0.38 11.68
CA LEU A 121 -18.06 -0.42 12.05
C LEU A 121 -18.12 -1.72 11.25
N LEU A 122 -17.91 -1.66 9.95
CA LEU A 122 -17.89 -2.84 9.08
C LEU A 122 -16.78 -3.82 9.50
N SER A 123 -15.58 -3.32 9.79
CA SER A 123 -14.45 -4.16 10.20
C SER A 123 -14.71 -4.86 11.55
N VAL A 124 -15.17 -4.13 12.57
CA VAL A 124 -15.54 -4.71 13.87
C VAL A 124 -16.69 -5.71 13.70
N SER A 125 -17.73 -5.34 12.95
CA SER A 125 -18.90 -6.21 12.75
C SER A 125 -18.52 -7.51 12.06
N LEU A 126 -17.65 -7.46 11.03
CA LEU A 126 -17.19 -8.66 10.34
C LEU A 126 -16.39 -9.58 11.27
N ILE A 127 -15.49 -9.03 12.10
CA ILE A 127 -14.72 -9.83 13.06
C ILE A 127 -15.63 -10.46 14.10
N LEU A 128 -16.57 -9.72 14.67
CA LEU A 128 -17.51 -10.26 15.66
C LEU A 128 -18.43 -11.32 15.04
N VAL A 129 -18.99 -11.09 13.85
CA VAL A 129 -19.85 -12.06 13.16
C VAL A 129 -19.09 -13.34 12.85
N VAL A 130 -17.89 -13.25 12.28
CA VAL A 130 -17.07 -14.44 11.99
C VAL A 130 -16.62 -15.13 13.27
N GLY A 131 -16.26 -14.39 14.31
CA GLY A 131 -15.93 -14.95 15.62
C GLY A 131 -17.09 -15.76 16.20
N VAL A 132 -18.32 -15.23 16.15
CA VAL A 132 -19.51 -15.92 16.67
C VAL A 132 -19.84 -17.16 15.83
N VAL A 133 -19.88 -17.02 14.50
CA VAL A 133 -20.36 -18.08 13.60
C VAL A 133 -19.35 -19.21 13.43
N ALA A 134 -18.05 -18.89 13.33
CA ALA A 134 -17.02 -19.86 12.99
C ALA A 134 -16.17 -20.31 14.20
N TYR A 135 -16.12 -19.52 15.27
CA TYR A 135 -15.19 -19.73 16.38
C TYR A 135 -15.82 -19.67 17.77
N ASP A 136 -17.15 -19.69 17.88
CA ASP A 136 -17.85 -19.77 19.17
C ASP A 136 -17.52 -18.60 20.12
N LEU A 137 -17.30 -17.40 19.55
CA LEU A 137 -17.10 -16.16 20.30
C LEU A 137 -18.36 -15.82 21.08
N GLN A 138 -18.23 -15.59 22.39
CA GLN A 138 -19.35 -15.23 23.23
C GLN A 138 -19.54 -13.71 23.25
N LEU A 139 -20.76 -13.24 22.93
CA LEU A 139 -21.14 -11.84 23.03
C LEU A 139 -22.06 -11.64 24.22
N PHE A 140 -21.78 -10.61 25.02
CA PHE A 140 -22.58 -10.26 26.18
C PHE A 140 -23.40 -9.01 25.89
N GLY A 141 -24.74 -9.14 25.89
CA GLY A 141 -25.65 -8.01 25.62
C GLY A 141 -25.43 -6.82 26.56
N ARG A 142 -25.00 -7.08 27.81
CA ARG A 142 -24.63 -6.05 28.81
C ARG A 142 -23.50 -5.12 28.35
N SER A 143 -22.60 -5.61 27.51
CA SER A 143 -21.39 -4.89 27.06
C SER A 143 -21.59 -4.17 25.72
N PHE A 144 -22.76 -4.31 25.09
CA PHE A 144 -23.02 -3.74 23.77
C PHE A 144 -22.86 -2.22 23.75
N ALA A 145 -23.33 -1.53 24.79
CA ALA A 145 -23.17 -0.09 24.94
C ALA A 145 -21.69 0.33 25.01
N ALA A 146 -20.85 -0.43 25.74
CA ALA A 146 -19.41 -0.16 25.82
C ALA A 146 -18.73 -0.29 24.46
N ILE A 147 -19.06 -1.33 23.67
CA ILE A 147 -18.50 -1.52 22.32
C ILE A 147 -18.89 -0.34 21.42
N VAL A 148 -20.18 0.02 21.36
CA VAL A 148 -20.67 1.08 20.47
C VAL A 148 -20.11 2.45 20.86
N VAL A 149 -20.14 2.82 22.14
CA VAL A 149 -19.63 4.12 22.61
C VAL A 149 -18.13 4.24 22.34
N THR A 150 -17.36 3.21 22.70
CA THR A 150 -15.91 3.19 22.48
C THR A 150 -15.58 3.24 21.00
N LEU A 151 -16.31 2.49 20.17
CA LEU A 151 -16.10 2.48 18.73
C LEU A 151 -16.34 3.87 18.10
N LEU A 152 -17.45 4.52 18.45
CA LEU A 152 -17.76 5.86 17.93
C LEU A 152 -16.75 6.90 18.39
N LEU A 153 -16.38 6.87 19.67
CA LEU A 153 -15.41 7.79 20.25
C LEU A 153 -14.01 7.58 19.66
N SER A 154 -13.53 6.35 19.61
CA SER A 154 -12.24 6.00 19.02
C SER A 154 -12.19 6.33 17.53
N SER A 155 -13.26 6.03 16.79
CA SER A 155 -13.32 6.37 15.36
C SER A 155 -13.23 7.88 15.12
N PHE A 156 -13.90 8.68 15.95
CA PHE A 156 -13.77 10.13 15.91
C PHE A 156 -12.35 10.59 16.26
N THR A 157 -11.77 10.06 17.35
CA THR A 157 -10.41 10.40 17.80
C THR A 157 -9.36 10.07 16.74
N PHE A 158 -9.38 8.86 16.18
CA PHE A 158 -8.46 8.43 15.13
C PHE A 158 -8.69 9.18 13.81
N ALA A 159 -9.93 9.51 13.47
CA ALA A 159 -10.22 10.37 12.33
C ALA A 159 -9.64 11.79 12.49
N ALA A 160 -9.79 12.39 13.68
CA ALA A 160 -9.23 13.70 13.99
C ALA A 160 -7.69 13.68 13.90
N LEU A 161 -7.04 12.66 14.47
CA LEU A 161 -5.59 12.46 14.39
C LEU A 161 -5.13 12.23 12.93
N GLY A 162 -5.87 11.44 12.16
CA GLY A 162 -5.56 11.16 10.76
C GLY A 162 -5.66 12.41 9.88
N ILE A 163 -6.70 13.23 10.09
CA ILE A 163 -6.84 14.53 9.43
C ILE A 163 -5.71 15.46 9.85
N ALA A 164 -5.40 15.57 11.14
CA ALA A 164 -4.31 16.40 11.64
C ALA A 164 -2.98 16.03 10.96
N LEU A 165 -2.66 14.74 10.92
CA LEU A 165 -1.45 14.23 10.28
C LEU A 165 -1.42 14.50 8.78
N ALA A 166 -2.54 14.28 8.08
CA ALA A 166 -2.65 14.61 6.66
C ALA A 166 -2.46 16.11 6.43
N LEU A 167 -3.00 16.98 7.27
CA LEU A 167 -2.80 18.43 7.12
C LEU A 167 -1.34 18.85 7.34
N LEU A 168 -0.61 18.17 8.23
CA LEU A 168 0.80 18.43 8.52
C LEU A 168 1.74 17.90 7.42
N LEU A 169 1.40 16.77 6.80
CA LEU A 169 2.22 16.11 5.80
C LEU A 169 1.70 16.36 4.38
N SER A 170 2.56 16.86 3.49
CA SER A 170 2.14 17.37 2.17
C SER A 170 2.21 16.35 1.02
N ARG A 171 2.87 15.20 1.21
CA ARG A 171 3.09 14.21 0.13
C ARG A 171 2.36 12.90 0.44
N PRO A 172 1.46 12.39 -0.44
CA PRO A 172 0.74 11.15 -0.20
C PRO A 172 1.63 9.95 0.18
N PRO A 173 2.80 9.72 -0.48
CA PRO A 173 3.71 8.66 -0.06
C PRO A 173 4.17 8.76 1.40
N ILE A 174 4.45 9.98 1.87
CA ILE A 174 4.89 10.23 3.25
C ILE A 174 3.71 10.01 4.21
N VAL A 175 2.52 10.48 3.85
CA VAL A 175 1.31 10.26 4.67
C VAL A 175 1.05 8.77 4.85
N ILE A 176 1.05 8.00 3.76
CA ILE A 176 0.81 6.54 3.79
C ILE A 176 1.85 5.83 4.67
N ALA A 177 3.14 6.16 4.47
CA ALA A 177 4.24 5.59 5.25
C ALA A 177 4.10 5.87 6.75
N VAL A 178 3.85 7.13 7.11
CA VAL A 178 3.76 7.55 8.51
C VAL A 178 2.49 7.00 9.15
N THR A 179 1.34 7.01 8.47
CA THR A 179 0.09 6.51 9.06
C THR A 179 0.16 5.01 9.32
N ASN A 180 0.64 4.23 8.35
CA ASN A 180 0.73 2.79 8.50
C ASN A 180 1.84 2.41 9.48
N GLY A 181 2.99 3.09 9.43
CA GLY A 181 4.07 2.90 10.40
C GLY A 181 3.61 3.18 11.84
N VAL A 182 2.96 4.32 12.08
CA VAL A 182 2.41 4.64 13.40
C VAL A 182 1.36 3.62 13.81
N ALA A 183 0.44 3.23 12.92
CA ALA A 183 -0.59 2.24 13.24
C ALA A 183 0.00 0.87 13.62
N ILE A 184 0.99 0.38 12.87
CA ILE A 184 1.65 -0.91 13.12
C ILE A 184 2.47 -0.86 14.42
N VAL A 185 3.32 0.16 14.60
CA VAL A 185 4.13 0.33 15.81
C VAL A 185 3.21 0.40 17.03
N LEU A 186 2.16 1.21 16.94
CA LEU A 186 1.23 1.39 18.04
C LEU A 186 0.44 0.12 18.33
N ALA A 187 0.10 -0.69 17.31
CA ALA A 187 -0.55 -1.98 17.49
C ALA A 187 0.32 -2.96 18.29
N PHE A 188 1.62 -3.07 17.97
CA PHE A 188 2.54 -3.89 18.75
C PHE A 188 2.70 -3.39 20.19
N ILE A 189 2.93 -2.08 20.37
CA ILE A 189 3.07 -1.48 21.71
C ILE A 189 1.79 -1.68 22.53
N SER A 190 0.62 -1.57 21.90
CA SER A 190 -0.68 -1.72 22.55
C SER A 190 -1.09 -3.18 22.82
N GLY A 191 -0.27 -4.16 22.43
CA GLY A 191 -0.54 -5.58 22.64
C GLY A 191 -1.52 -6.20 21.65
N VAL A 192 -1.75 -5.58 20.49
CA VAL A 192 -2.70 -6.09 19.48
C VAL A 192 -2.22 -7.39 18.83
N PHE A 193 -0.91 -7.50 18.59
CA PHE A 193 -0.29 -8.65 17.91
C PHE A 193 0.42 -9.61 18.87
N ILE A 194 0.16 -9.48 20.18
CA ILE A 194 0.85 -10.26 21.22
C ILE A 194 -0.16 -11.23 21.82
N VAL A 195 0.00 -12.51 21.48
CA VAL A 195 -0.95 -13.57 21.87
C VAL A 195 -0.46 -14.33 23.11
N SER A 196 0.84 -14.65 23.18
CA SER A 196 1.41 -15.52 24.23
C SER A 196 2.66 -14.94 24.90
N GLY A 197 3.10 -13.76 24.48
CA GLY A 197 4.32 -13.11 24.99
C GLY A 197 4.05 -12.10 26.12
N THR A 198 4.99 -11.95 27.05
CA THR A 198 4.95 -10.87 28.04
C THR A 198 5.45 -9.58 27.42
N THR A 199 4.59 -8.56 27.35
CA THR A 199 5.00 -7.22 26.91
C THR A 199 6.10 -6.67 27.83
N PRO A 200 7.27 -6.25 27.31
CA PRO A 200 8.29 -5.62 28.14
C PRO A 200 7.73 -4.43 28.92
N ALA A 201 8.16 -4.25 30.18
CA ALA A 201 7.59 -3.25 31.09
C ALA A 201 7.67 -1.80 30.55
N TRP A 202 8.76 -1.47 29.85
CA TRP A 202 8.94 -0.16 29.21
C TRP A 202 7.91 0.04 28.08
N MET A 203 7.63 -1.01 27.30
CA MET A 203 6.70 -0.96 26.18
C MET A 203 5.26 -0.85 26.68
N ASN A 204 4.90 -1.63 27.71
CA ASN A 204 3.59 -1.55 28.34
C ASN A 204 3.36 -0.17 28.98
N SER A 205 4.37 0.42 29.63
CA SER A 205 4.29 1.77 30.20
C SER A 205 4.01 2.83 29.13
N ILE A 206 4.68 2.75 27.98
CA ILE A 206 4.47 3.67 26.85
C ILE A 206 3.08 3.46 26.23
N ALA A 207 2.59 2.22 26.18
CA ALA A 207 1.29 1.90 25.60
C ALA A 207 0.13 2.68 26.23
N TRP A 208 0.16 2.84 27.56
CA TRP A 208 -0.85 3.58 28.32
C TRP A 208 -0.91 5.08 28.02
N ALA A 209 0.06 5.64 27.29
CA ALA A 209 -0.02 7.02 26.84
C ALA A 209 -0.95 7.20 25.62
N PHE A 210 -1.23 6.12 24.87
CA PHE A 210 -1.85 6.19 23.56
C PHE A 210 -3.29 5.66 23.54
N PRO A 211 -4.16 6.21 22.66
CA PRO A 211 -5.59 5.87 22.66
C PRO A 211 -5.87 4.43 22.18
N LEU A 212 -4.95 3.80 21.43
CA LEU A 212 -5.14 2.43 20.94
C LEU A 212 -5.14 1.41 22.09
N LYS A 213 -4.23 1.54 23.08
CA LYS A 213 -4.20 0.66 24.25
C LYS A 213 -5.50 0.72 25.03
N HIS A 214 -6.00 1.92 25.29
CA HIS A 214 -7.28 2.13 25.96
C HIS A 214 -8.45 1.52 25.22
N MET A 215 -8.52 1.66 23.88
CA MET A 215 -9.56 1.03 23.08
C MET A 215 -9.50 -0.49 23.17
N VAL A 216 -8.31 -1.08 23.05
CA VAL A 216 -8.11 -2.53 23.18
C VAL A 216 -8.58 -3.00 24.56
N THR A 217 -8.20 -2.32 25.64
CA THR A 217 -8.61 -2.69 27.01
C THR A 217 -10.13 -2.65 27.19
N VAL A 218 -10.81 -1.64 26.65
CA VAL A 218 -12.29 -1.57 26.76
C VAL A 218 -12.96 -2.65 25.90
N PHE A 219 -12.47 -2.91 24.69
CA PHE A 219 -12.98 -4.00 23.85
C PHE A 219 -12.75 -5.38 24.48
N SER A 220 -11.57 -5.63 25.05
CA SER A 220 -11.26 -6.86 25.77
C SER A 220 -12.13 -7.01 27.01
N GLY A 221 -12.32 -5.97 27.81
CA GLY A 221 -13.23 -5.99 28.96
C GLY A 221 -14.70 -6.17 28.58
N ALA A 222 -15.12 -5.66 27.41
CA ALA A 222 -16.48 -5.86 26.91
C ALA A 222 -16.75 -7.31 26.49
N LEU A 223 -15.72 -8.01 26.02
CA LEU A 223 -15.76 -9.42 25.66
C LEU A 223 -15.31 -10.34 26.81
N ASP A 224 -15.04 -9.81 28.00
CA ASP A 224 -14.66 -10.64 29.15
C ASP A 224 -15.90 -11.34 29.75
N PRO A 225 -15.92 -12.69 29.80
CA PRO A 225 -17.02 -13.44 30.42
C PRO A 225 -17.20 -13.14 31.92
N TYR A 226 -16.12 -12.78 32.62
CA TYR A 226 -16.14 -12.54 34.07
C TYR A 226 -16.49 -11.11 34.46
N ALA A 227 -16.48 -10.17 33.50
CA ALA A 227 -16.78 -8.78 33.80
C ALA A 227 -18.23 -8.62 34.28
N THR A 228 -18.40 -8.15 35.52
CA THR A 228 -19.72 -7.82 36.08
C THR A 228 -20.01 -6.34 35.86
N GLY A 229 -20.93 -6.03 34.94
CA GLY A 229 -21.36 -4.65 34.66
C GLY A 229 -21.51 -4.33 33.17
N SER A 230 -21.61 -3.04 32.85
CA SER A 230 -21.78 -2.53 31.48
C SER A 230 -20.49 -2.53 30.65
N ALA A 231 -19.35 -2.91 31.24
CA ALA A 231 -18.00 -2.78 30.69
C ALA A 231 -17.59 -1.34 30.26
N LEU A 232 -18.37 -0.32 30.63
CA LEU A 232 -18.04 1.08 30.39
C LEU A 232 -16.96 1.54 31.37
N GLN A 233 -15.74 1.70 30.87
CA GLN A 233 -14.60 2.16 31.66
C GLN A 233 -14.32 3.64 31.33
N TRP A 234 -14.93 4.54 32.12
CA TRP A 234 -14.85 6.00 31.89
C TRP A 234 -13.43 6.54 31.89
N ASP A 235 -12.52 5.95 32.69
CA ASP A 235 -11.12 6.34 32.74
C ASP A 235 -10.46 6.21 31.36
N HIS A 236 -10.66 5.08 30.68
CA HIS A 236 -10.11 4.85 29.34
C HIS A 236 -10.80 5.69 28.27
N LEU A 237 -12.11 5.87 28.35
CA LEU A 237 -12.86 6.73 27.44
C LEU A 237 -12.41 8.19 27.54
N SER A 238 -12.08 8.66 28.75
CA SER A 238 -11.60 10.03 28.96
C SER A 238 -10.28 10.31 28.25
N VAL A 239 -9.35 9.35 28.26
CA VAL A 239 -8.06 9.46 27.56
C VAL A 239 -8.25 9.45 26.05
N ILE A 240 -9.13 8.57 25.53
CA ILE A 240 -9.46 8.55 24.10
C ILE A 240 -10.10 9.89 23.68
N ALA A 241 -11.00 10.44 24.50
CA ALA A 241 -11.62 11.74 24.25
C ALA A 241 -10.58 12.88 24.26
N LEU A 242 -9.65 12.88 25.21
CA LEU A 242 -8.57 13.86 25.31
C LEU A 242 -7.70 13.86 24.04
N TRP A 243 -7.32 12.68 23.55
CA TRP A 243 -6.62 12.55 22.26
C TRP A 243 -7.45 13.02 21.08
N GLY A 244 -8.77 12.83 21.11
CA GLY A 244 -9.68 13.34 20.08
C GLY A 244 -9.76 14.87 20.06
N VAL A 245 -9.79 15.49 21.24
CA VAL A 245 -9.72 16.95 21.41
C VAL A 245 -8.36 17.47 20.94
N ALA A 246 -7.26 16.83 21.34
CA ALA A 246 -5.92 17.20 20.92
C ALA A 246 -5.74 17.10 19.40
N GLY A 247 -6.16 15.98 18.79
CA GLY A 247 -6.13 15.80 17.34
C GLY A 247 -6.97 16.84 16.60
N SER A 248 -8.17 17.14 17.10
CA SER A 248 -9.03 18.19 16.54
C SER A 248 -8.39 19.58 16.66
N ALA A 249 -7.78 19.90 17.80
CA ALA A 249 -7.08 21.16 18.02
C ALA A 249 -5.89 21.31 17.07
N VAL A 250 -5.09 20.25 16.86
CA VAL A 250 -3.98 20.24 15.90
C VAL A 250 -4.49 20.38 14.47
N ALA A 251 -5.58 19.70 14.09
CA ALA A 251 -6.18 19.83 12.77
C ALA A 251 -6.67 21.27 12.51
N LEU A 252 -7.39 21.87 13.47
CA LEU A 252 -7.84 23.26 13.38
C LEU A 252 -6.64 24.23 13.35
N TRP A 253 -5.60 23.96 14.13
CA TRP A 253 -4.38 24.75 14.10
C TRP A 253 -3.65 24.66 12.75
N ALA A 254 -3.58 23.47 12.15
CA ALA A 254 -2.98 23.28 10.83
C ALA A 254 -3.79 24.00 9.73
N LEU A 255 -5.12 23.99 9.82
CA LEU A 255 -6.01 24.72 8.89
C LEU A 255 -5.86 26.24 9.01
N ARG A 256 -5.84 26.78 10.24
CA ARG A 256 -5.75 28.25 10.47
C ARG A 256 -4.37 28.82 10.15
N SER A 257 -3.31 28.03 10.34
CA SER A 257 -1.93 28.52 10.20
C SER A 257 -1.53 28.77 8.74
N GLY A 258 -2.45 28.61 7.79
CA GLY A 258 -2.17 28.91 6.38
C GLY A 258 -0.97 28.14 5.86
N ARG A 259 -0.67 26.96 6.41
CA ARG A 259 0.33 26.01 5.88
C ARG A 259 -0.14 25.40 4.55
N GLU A 260 -0.80 26.21 3.73
CA GLU A 260 -0.63 26.14 2.30
C GLU A 260 0.86 26.35 2.06
N HIS A 261 1.59 25.23 2.03
CA HIS A 261 2.84 25.19 1.31
C HIS A 261 2.42 25.49 -0.12
N ALA A 262 2.34 26.78 -0.43
CA ALA A 262 2.51 27.30 -1.77
C ALA A 262 3.79 26.60 -2.21
N THR A 263 3.61 25.53 -2.98
CA THR A 263 4.64 25.04 -3.88
C THR A 263 4.95 26.31 -4.63
N ALA A 264 6.06 26.97 -4.26
CA ALA A 264 6.48 28.21 -4.87
C ALA A 264 6.28 27.95 -6.35
N ALA A 265 5.30 28.65 -6.95
CA ALA A 265 5.01 28.51 -8.37
C ALA A 265 6.37 28.51 -9.02
N PRO A 266 6.77 27.41 -9.70
CA PRO A 266 8.17 27.16 -10.02
C PRO A 266 8.69 28.48 -10.48
N GLN A 267 9.56 29.10 -9.66
CA GLN A 267 10.15 30.37 -10.04
C GLN A 267 10.67 30.02 -11.41
N LEU A 268 10.08 30.63 -12.44
CA LEU A 268 10.59 30.52 -13.78
C LEU A 268 11.98 31.04 -13.56
N SER A 269 12.92 30.13 -13.34
CA SER A 269 14.31 30.44 -13.38
C SER A 269 14.38 30.95 -14.79
N THR A 270 14.46 32.27 -14.90
CA THR A 270 15.04 32.91 -16.04
C THR A 270 16.46 32.40 -16.01
N SER A 271 16.65 31.12 -16.38
CA SER A 271 17.94 30.62 -16.79
C SER A 271 18.41 31.69 -17.75
N PRO A 272 19.65 32.19 -17.58
CA PRO A 272 20.24 33.08 -18.56
C PRO A 272 19.91 32.46 -19.91
N ARG A 273 19.25 33.20 -20.82
CA ARG A 273 18.99 32.74 -22.18
C ARG A 273 20.26 32.06 -22.63
N ALA A 274 20.24 30.73 -22.75
CA ALA A 274 21.42 29.97 -23.10
C ALA A 274 21.99 30.67 -24.34
N ARG A 275 23.23 31.15 -24.25
CA ARG A 275 23.83 31.85 -25.40
C ARG A 275 23.76 30.89 -26.57
N ALA A 276 23.59 31.40 -27.79
CA ALA A 276 23.63 30.54 -28.98
C ALA A 276 24.90 29.67 -29.06
N GLU A 277 25.96 30.05 -28.32
CA GLU A 277 27.17 29.26 -28.10
C GLU A 277 26.99 27.94 -27.32
N ASP A 278 25.99 27.83 -26.43
CA ASP A 278 25.66 26.60 -25.69
C ASP A 278 24.94 25.56 -26.56
N ALA A 279 24.42 25.98 -27.74
CA ALA A 279 23.77 25.12 -28.72
C ALA A 279 24.75 24.40 -29.65
N ARG A 280 26.07 24.54 -29.44
CA ARG A 280 27.05 23.77 -30.20
C ARG A 280 26.77 22.28 -29.99
N PRO A 281 26.56 21.48 -31.06
CA PRO A 281 26.34 20.05 -30.93
C PRO A 281 27.55 19.42 -30.27
N ARG A 282 27.44 19.16 -28.96
CA ARG A 282 28.42 18.36 -28.24
C ARG A 282 28.37 16.98 -28.89
N ARG A 283 29.49 16.56 -29.50
CA ARG A 283 29.67 15.18 -29.96
C ARG A 283 29.60 14.27 -28.72
N SER A 284 28.40 13.88 -28.30
CA SER A 284 28.24 12.84 -27.31
C SER A 284 28.53 11.53 -28.01
N THR A 285 29.66 10.91 -27.68
CA THR A 285 29.87 9.50 -28.01
C THR A 285 28.69 8.69 -27.48
N ARG A 286 28.26 7.65 -28.22
CA ARG A 286 27.20 6.76 -27.73
C ARG A 286 27.67 6.20 -26.38
N PRO A 287 26.96 6.47 -25.27
CA PRO A 287 27.37 5.96 -23.97
C PRO A 287 27.42 4.43 -24.02
N SER A 288 28.43 3.86 -23.38
CA SER A 288 28.58 2.41 -23.26
C SER A 288 27.36 1.78 -22.57
N GLY A 289 27.06 0.52 -22.90
CA GLY A 289 25.91 -0.20 -22.33
C GLY A 289 25.90 -0.25 -20.80
N HIS A 290 27.08 -0.37 -20.17
CA HIS A 290 27.21 -0.33 -18.71
C HIS A 290 26.89 1.04 -18.11
N ARG A 291 27.24 2.16 -18.79
CA ARG A 291 26.89 3.51 -18.33
C ARG A 291 25.39 3.76 -18.45
N LEU A 292 24.78 3.24 -19.51
CA LEU A 292 23.32 3.27 -19.65
C LEU A 292 22.63 2.48 -18.53
N LEU A 293 23.11 1.26 -18.24
CA LEU A 293 22.57 0.44 -17.15
C LEU A 293 22.75 1.13 -15.80
N ALA A 294 23.96 1.61 -15.48
CA ALA A 294 24.23 2.33 -14.24
C ALA A 294 23.35 3.58 -14.10
N GLY A 295 23.14 4.33 -15.19
CA GLY A 295 22.21 5.45 -15.22
C GLY A 295 20.76 5.05 -14.94
N GLN A 296 20.29 3.91 -15.49
CA GLN A 296 18.96 3.39 -15.22
C GLN A 296 18.81 2.90 -13.78
N VAL A 297 19.82 2.22 -13.23
CA VAL A 297 19.84 1.79 -11.83
C VAL A 297 19.79 3.02 -10.92
N ALA A 298 20.64 4.03 -11.15
CA ALA A 298 20.65 5.26 -10.36
C ALA A 298 19.31 6.01 -10.44
N HIS A 299 18.68 6.05 -11.62
CA HIS A 299 17.36 6.64 -11.80
C HIS A 299 16.27 5.90 -11.01
N ALA A 300 16.22 4.57 -11.14
CA ALA A 300 15.25 3.74 -10.43
C ALA A 300 15.43 3.84 -8.90
N GLN A 301 16.67 3.82 -8.41
CA GLN A 301 16.99 4.07 -7.00
C GLN A 301 16.49 5.45 -6.54
N ALA A 302 16.76 6.49 -7.34
CA ALA A 302 16.38 7.85 -6.99
C ALA A 302 14.84 8.06 -6.94
N ILE A 303 14.06 7.27 -7.67
CA ILE A 303 12.60 7.24 -7.57
C ILE A 303 12.18 6.52 -6.29
N LEU A 304 12.72 5.32 -6.06
CA LEU A 304 12.36 4.50 -4.90
C LEU A 304 12.64 5.22 -3.58
N TRP A 305 13.84 5.78 -3.37
CA TRP A 305 14.19 6.50 -2.14
C TRP A 305 13.39 7.78 -1.91
N ARG A 306 12.69 8.28 -2.95
CA ARG A 306 11.77 9.42 -2.83
C ARG A 306 10.33 9.00 -2.52
N ASP A 307 10.00 7.73 -2.72
CA ASP A 307 8.72 7.15 -2.35
C ASP A 307 8.81 6.57 -0.92
N ALA A 308 8.45 7.40 0.05
CA ALA A 308 8.48 7.02 1.46
C ALA A 308 7.60 5.79 1.77
N SER A 309 6.51 5.57 1.02
CA SER A 309 5.64 4.40 1.22
C SER A 309 6.36 3.13 0.81
N SER A 310 6.99 3.15 -0.38
CA SER A 310 7.81 2.03 -0.85
C SER A 310 8.97 1.75 0.11
N VAL A 311 9.71 2.77 0.55
CA VAL A 311 10.82 2.60 1.51
C VAL A 311 10.33 2.04 2.85
N PHE A 312 9.19 2.53 3.35
CA PHE A 312 8.63 2.02 4.60
C PHE A 312 8.30 0.53 4.51
N PHE A 313 7.53 0.10 3.52
CA PHE A 313 7.12 -1.31 3.42
C PHE A 313 8.24 -2.25 2.98
N ALA A 314 9.14 -1.80 2.09
CA ALA A 314 10.23 -2.62 1.58
C ALA A 314 11.40 -2.76 2.57
N VAL A 315 11.70 -1.69 3.32
CA VAL A 315 12.89 -1.61 4.16
C VAL A 315 12.51 -1.48 5.63
N ALA A 316 11.80 -0.42 6.01
CA ALA A 316 11.58 -0.12 7.43
C ALA A 316 10.70 -1.17 8.14
N PHE A 317 9.67 -1.68 7.49
CA PHE A 317 8.72 -2.63 8.05
C PHE A 317 9.37 -3.99 8.39
N PRO A 318 10.11 -4.67 7.50
CA PRO A 318 10.79 -5.90 7.89
C PRO A 318 11.84 -5.67 8.98
N LEU A 319 12.58 -4.54 8.96
CA LEU A 319 13.47 -4.18 10.08
C LEU A 319 12.69 -4.01 11.39
N LEU A 320 11.54 -3.33 11.34
CA LEU A 320 10.67 -3.14 12.50
C LEU A 320 10.19 -4.47 13.07
N LEU A 321 9.77 -5.41 12.22
CA LEU A 321 9.31 -6.73 12.68
C LEU A 321 10.43 -7.57 13.28
N VAL A 322 11.65 -7.52 12.73
CA VAL A 322 12.83 -8.17 13.33
C VAL A 322 13.17 -7.55 14.68
N ALA A 323 13.03 -6.24 14.84
CA ALA A 323 13.28 -5.58 16.13
C ALA A 323 12.20 -5.88 17.18
N ILE A 324 10.93 -5.95 16.78
CA ILE A 324 9.82 -6.03 17.74
C ILE A 324 9.45 -7.47 18.06
N ILE A 325 9.27 -8.35 17.05
CA ILE A 325 8.64 -9.66 17.29
C ILE A 325 9.48 -10.53 18.25
N PRO A 326 10.80 -10.74 18.07
CA PRO A 326 11.58 -11.51 19.03
C PRO A 326 11.60 -10.83 20.42
N THR A 327 11.76 -9.51 20.50
CA THR A 327 11.74 -8.78 21.78
C THR A 327 10.44 -8.96 22.57
N VAL A 328 9.28 -8.98 21.92
CA VAL A 328 8.00 -9.17 22.62
C VAL A 328 7.69 -10.63 22.99
N ASN A 329 8.45 -11.58 22.43
CA ASN A 329 8.31 -13.01 22.70
C ASN A 329 9.45 -13.56 23.60
N GLY A 330 10.11 -12.69 24.38
CA GLY A 330 11.12 -13.11 25.35
C GLY A 330 12.57 -13.05 24.87
N GLY A 331 12.83 -12.56 23.65
CA GLY A 331 14.16 -12.34 23.10
C GLY A 331 14.42 -13.09 21.79
N GLY A 332 15.62 -12.89 21.23
CA GLY A 332 16.06 -13.54 19.99
C GLY A 332 16.46 -15.00 20.14
N ASP A 333 16.75 -15.44 21.36
CA ASP A 333 17.38 -16.73 21.68
C ASP A 333 16.38 -17.87 21.86
N LEU A 334 15.09 -17.61 21.67
CA LEU A 334 14.06 -18.65 21.77
C LEU A 334 14.28 -19.70 20.68
N ASP A 335 14.59 -20.92 21.10
CA ASP A 335 14.86 -22.05 20.20
C ASP A 335 13.55 -22.56 19.59
N LEU A 336 13.49 -22.58 18.25
CA LEU A 336 12.39 -23.10 17.45
C LEU A 336 12.62 -24.56 17.04
N GLY A 337 13.73 -25.16 17.47
CA GLY A 337 14.15 -26.50 17.08
C GLY A 337 15.03 -26.48 15.82
N GLY A 338 15.76 -27.59 15.59
CA GLY A 338 16.65 -27.72 14.43
C GLY A 338 17.84 -26.75 14.43
N GLY A 339 18.17 -26.15 15.58
CA GLY A 339 19.22 -25.13 15.69
C GLY A 339 18.81 -23.75 15.17
N LEU A 340 17.52 -23.49 15.03
CA LEU A 340 16.99 -22.20 14.57
C LEU A 340 16.43 -21.41 15.75
N ILE A 341 16.97 -20.22 15.98
CA ILE A 341 16.45 -19.30 17.00
C ILE A 341 15.49 -18.27 16.40
N LEU A 342 14.57 -17.76 17.21
CA LEU A 342 13.50 -16.83 16.81
C LEU A 342 14.03 -15.57 16.12
N GLY A 343 15.13 -15.00 16.62
CA GLY A 343 15.76 -13.82 16.04
C GLY A 343 16.27 -14.07 14.61
N SER A 344 16.96 -15.20 14.40
CA SER A 344 17.48 -15.61 13.08
C SER A 344 16.36 -16.02 12.13
N PHE A 345 15.32 -16.69 12.63
CA PHE A 345 14.13 -17.02 11.84
C PHE A 345 13.49 -15.76 11.25
N PHE A 346 13.16 -14.78 12.08
CA PHE A 346 12.56 -13.54 11.59
C PHE A 346 13.53 -12.73 10.73
N ALA A 347 14.83 -12.74 11.01
CA ALA A 347 15.81 -12.09 10.14
C ALA A 347 15.79 -12.69 8.72
N ALA A 348 15.76 -14.02 8.61
CA ALA A 348 15.70 -14.73 7.34
C ALA A 348 14.38 -14.47 6.59
N THR A 349 13.23 -14.66 7.25
CA THR A 349 11.92 -14.54 6.60
C THR A 349 11.57 -13.09 6.27
N MET A 350 11.94 -12.12 7.12
CA MET A 350 11.72 -10.70 6.85
C MET A 350 12.61 -10.16 5.73
N ALA A 351 13.81 -10.73 5.54
CA ALA A 351 14.60 -10.41 4.37
C ALA A 351 13.87 -10.85 3.10
N VAL A 352 13.35 -12.09 3.06
CA VAL A 352 12.55 -12.60 1.93
C VAL A 352 11.35 -11.71 1.68
N TYR A 353 10.61 -11.33 2.72
CA TYR A 353 9.49 -10.38 2.63
C TYR A 353 9.91 -9.05 2.01
N GLY A 354 10.98 -8.42 2.51
CA GLY A 354 11.47 -7.14 2.00
C GLY A 354 11.87 -7.23 0.52
N SER A 355 12.48 -8.35 0.12
CA SER A 355 12.81 -8.62 -1.29
C SER A 355 11.55 -8.82 -2.14
N ALA A 356 10.52 -9.49 -1.62
CA ALA A 356 9.27 -9.72 -2.32
C ALA A 356 8.50 -8.40 -2.50
N VAL A 357 8.40 -7.56 -1.46
CA VAL A 357 7.77 -6.23 -1.58
C VAL A 357 8.54 -5.36 -2.58
N THR A 358 9.87 -5.34 -2.51
CA THR A 358 10.69 -4.53 -3.44
C THR A 358 10.56 -5.02 -4.89
N SER A 359 10.75 -6.31 -5.12
CA SER A 359 10.90 -6.89 -6.45
C SER A 359 9.58 -7.33 -7.06
N PHE A 360 8.66 -7.92 -6.30
CA PHE A 360 7.37 -8.41 -6.80
C PHE A 360 6.25 -7.37 -6.74
N VAL A 361 6.29 -6.41 -5.80
CA VAL A 361 5.21 -5.41 -5.63
C VAL A 361 5.60 -4.04 -6.20
N ASN A 362 6.60 -3.39 -5.60
CA ASN A 362 6.92 -1.98 -5.87
C ASN A 362 7.49 -1.78 -7.29
N MET A 363 8.43 -2.63 -7.70
CA MET A 363 9.09 -2.52 -9.01
C MET A 363 8.13 -2.62 -10.21
N PRO A 364 7.22 -3.62 -10.30
CA PRO A 364 6.25 -3.69 -11.39
C PRO A 364 5.16 -2.62 -11.30
N GLN A 365 4.74 -2.21 -10.09
CA GLN A 365 3.82 -1.08 -9.93
C GLN A 365 4.43 0.21 -10.49
N GLY A 366 5.68 0.53 -10.13
CA GLY A 366 6.35 1.72 -10.65
C GLY A 366 6.51 1.70 -12.17
N LEU A 367 6.65 0.52 -12.79
CA LEU A 367 6.64 0.37 -14.25
C LEU A 367 5.27 0.68 -14.84
N ALA A 368 4.21 0.19 -14.21
CA ALA A 368 2.83 0.44 -14.63
C ALA A 368 2.44 1.93 -14.48
N GLU A 369 2.90 2.60 -13.43
CA GLU A 369 2.71 4.05 -13.23
C GLU A 369 3.39 4.87 -14.34
N GLU A 370 4.63 4.51 -14.70
CA GLU A 370 5.32 5.15 -15.82
C GLU A 370 4.65 4.88 -17.17
N ARG A 371 4.04 3.70 -17.35
CA ARG A 371 3.23 3.37 -18.52
C ARG A 371 2.02 4.30 -18.60
N GLU A 372 1.26 4.45 -17.52
CA GLU A 372 0.08 5.32 -17.44
C GLU A 372 0.40 6.79 -17.70
N ARG A 373 1.53 7.27 -17.18
CA ARG A 373 2.01 8.66 -17.38
C ARG A 373 2.63 8.91 -18.75
N GLY A 374 2.66 7.90 -19.62
CA GLY A 374 3.29 8.00 -20.94
C GLY A 374 4.80 8.22 -20.90
N VAL A 375 5.46 7.96 -19.76
CA VAL A 375 6.92 8.03 -19.64
C VAL A 375 7.56 7.00 -20.57
N LEU A 376 7.06 5.76 -20.58
CA LEU A 376 7.60 4.70 -21.44
C LEU A 376 7.52 5.05 -22.93
N LYS A 377 6.46 5.74 -23.37
CA LYS A 377 6.31 6.20 -24.76
C LYS A 377 7.39 7.23 -25.13
N ARG A 378 7.71 8.14 -24.21
CA ARG A 378 8.79 9.13 -24.39
C ARG A 378 10.17 8.47 -24.37
N THR A 379 10.39 7.51 -23.47
CA THR A 379 11.66 6.78 -23.38
C THR A 379 11.93 5.94 -24.63
N ARG A 380 10.90 5.38 -25.28
CA ARG A 380 11.05 4.66 -26.57
C ARG A 380 11.59 5.54 -27.72
N GLY A 381 11.43 6.86 -27.64
CA GLY A 381 12.00 7.81 -28.60
C GLY A 381 13.49 8.11 -28.36
N THR A 382 14.07 7.62 -27.27
CA THR A 382 15.49 7.81 -26.93
C THR A 382 16.32 6.61 -27.41
N PRO A 383 17.66 6.74 -27.55
CA PRO A 383 18.53 5.61 -27.93
C PRO A 383 18.68 4.54 -26.83
N LEU A 384 17.84 4.53 -25.79
CA LEU A 384 17.90 3.58 -24.68
C LEU A 384 17.25 2.23 -25.08
N PRO A 385 18.00 1.12 -25.10
CA PRO A 385 17.43 -0.19 -25.39
C PRO A 385 16.46 -0.64 -24.28
N THR A 386 15.31 -1.21 -24.66
CA THR A 386 14.29 -1.74 -23.72
C THR A 386 14.87 -2.76 -22.74
N GLY A 387 15.79 -3.62 -23.20
CA GLY A 387 16.45 -4.60 -22.34
C GLY A 387 17.28 -3.96 -21.22
N VAL A 388 17.96 -2.84 -21.50
CA VAL A 388 18.75 -2.10 -20.49
C VAL A 388 17.84 -1.41 -19.49
N MET A 389 16.71 -0.87 -19.95
CA MET A 389 15.69 -0.26 -19.07
C MET A 389 15.11 -1.29 -18.09
N LEU A 390 14.73 -2.48 -18.57
CA LEU A 390 14.20 -3.55 -17.72
C LEU A 390 15.27 -4.12 -16.78
N ALA A 391 16.47 -4.39 -17.29
CA ALA A 391 17.59 -4.85 -16.48
C ALA A 391 17.95 -3.84 -15.38
N GLY A 392 17.93 -2.54 -15.68
CA GLY A 392 18.18 -1.49 -14.70
C GLY A 392 17.19 -1.49 -13.54
N ARG A 393 15.91 -1.81 -13.79
CA ARG A 393 14.88 -1.93 -12.74
C ARG A 393 15.08 -3.16 -11.87
N VAL A 394 15.38 -4.31 -12.48
CA VAL A 394 15.66 -5.57 -11.75
C VAL A 394 16.89 -5.40 -10.87
N VAL A 395 17.97 -4.82 -11.41
CA VAL A 395 19.20 -4.55 -10.65
C VAL A 395 18.95 -3.53 -9.54
N ALA A 396 18.14 -2.49 -9.77
CA ALA A 396 17.78 -1.54 -8.72
C ALA A 396 16.98 -2.20 -7.58
N ALA A 397 16.03 -3.08 -7.90
CA ALA A 397 15.28 -3.85 -6.91
C ALA A 397 16.19 -4.80 -6.12
N LEU A 398 17.15 -5.45 -6.79
CA LEU A 398 18.17 -6.29 -6.14
C LEU A 398 19.05 -5.51 -5.18
N VAL A 399 19.53 -4.32 -5.58
CA VAL A 399 20.35 -3.47 -4.71
C VAL A 399 19.57 -3.10 -3.43
N VAL A 400 18.29 -2.74 -3.53
CA VAL A 400 17.48 -2.42 -2.35
C VAL A 400 17.20 -3.65 -1.50
N SER A 401 16.96 -4.80 -2.12
CA SER A 401 16.79 -6.07 -1.42
C SER A 401 18.05 -6.42 -0.62
N LEU A 402 19.23 -6.26 -1.22
CA LEU A 402 20.53 -6.50 -0.55
C LEU A 402 20.81 -5.50 0.56
N LEU A 403 20.47 -4.22 0.36
CA LEU A 403 20.56 -3.20 1.43
C LEU A 403 19.64 -3.54 2.60
N THR A 404 18.45 -4.06 2.32
CA THR A 404 17.49 -4.50 3.34
C THR A 404 18.02 -5.74 4.08
N LEU A 405 18.54 -6.74 3.37
CA LEU A 405 19.18 -7.92 3.97
C LEU A 405 20.36 -7.50 4.88
N ALA A 406 21.22 -6.60 4.40
CA ALA A 406 22.33 -6.09 5.19
C ALA A 406 21.85 -5.32 6.44
N GLY A 407 20.82 -4.48 6.29
CA GLY A 407 20.21 -3.76 7.41
C GLY A 407 19.61 -4.70 8.45
N ILE A 408 18.92 -5.77 8.02
CA ILE A 408 18.37 -6.80 8.90
C ILE A 408 19.49 -7.58 9.61
N ALA A 409 20.54 -7.97 8.89
CA ALA A 409 21.67 -8.70 9.47
C ALA A 409 22.40 -7.86 10.54
N VAL A 410 22.64 -6.56 10.26
CA VAL A 410 23.22 -5.63 11.23
C VAL A 410 22.30 -5.45 12.44
N LEU A 411 21.00 -5.26 12.22
CA LEU A 411 20.03 -5.11 13.29
C LEU A 411 19.97 -6.35 14.19
N ALA A 412 19.90 -7.55 13.59
CA ALA A 412 19.89 -8.80 14.33
C ALA A 412 21.19 -9.01 15.12
N ALA A 413 22.35 -8.69 14.53
CA ALA A 413 23.64 -8.72 15.23
C ALA A 413 23.66 -7.78 16.46
N LEU A 414 23.14 -6.56 16.31
CA LEU A 414 23.10 -5.56 17.38
C LEU A 414 22.12 -5.90 18.50
N MET A 415 20.94 -6.45 18.18
CA MET A 415 19.88 -6.69 19.16
C MET A 415 19.94 -8.07 19.81
N TYR A 416 20.36 -9.09 19.07
CA TYR A 416 20.25 -10.49 19.49
C TYR A 416 21.58 -11.25 19.46
N SER A 417 22.63 -10.68 18.87
CA SER A 417 23.95 -11.33 18.75
C SER A 417 23.88 -12.82 18.33
N PRO A 418 23.10 -13.17 17.28
CA PRO A 418 22.99 -14.56 16.85
C PRO A 418 24.37 -15.07 16.38
N PRO A 419 24.69 -16.36 16.60
CA PRO A 419 25.90 -16.95 16.07
C PRO A 419 25.92 -16.84 14.55
N VAL A 420 27.10 -16.57 13.96
CA VAL A 420 27.25 -16.52 12.50
C VAL A 420 26.99 -17.92 11.95
N PRO A 421 25.94 -18.11 11.14
CA PRO A 421 25.53 -19.43 10.72
C PRO A 421 26.46 -19.95 9.61
N PRO A 422 26.81 -21.24 9.60
CA PRO A 422 27.71 -21.80 8.58
C PRO A 422 27.13 -21.69 7.16
N GLY A 423 25.79 -21.66 7.03
CA GLY A 423 25.08 -21.58 5.76
C GLY A 423 24.96 -20.18 5.15
N TRP A 424 25.53 -19.13 5.77
CA TRP A 424 25.32 -17.74 5.30
C TRP A 424 25.66 -17.47 3.83
N PRO A 425 26.70 -18.08 3.20
CA PRO A 425 26.98 -17.85 1.78
C PRO A 425 25.87 -18.42 0.88
N THR A 426 25.36 -19.60 1.24
CA THR A 426 24.21 -20.23 0.58
C THR A 426 22.97 -19.36 0.74
N GLY A 427 22.75 -18.78 1.93
CA GLY A 427 21.67 -17.83 2.18
C GLY A 427 21.72 -16.61 1.25
N VAL A 428 22.87 -15.96 1.12
CA VAL A 428 23.05 -14.82 0.21
C VAL A 428 22.78 -15.19 -1.25
N LEU A 429 23.26 -16.35 -1.70
CA LEU A 429 23.01 -16.83 -3.07
C LEU A 429 21.50 -17.07 -3.29
N MET A 430 20.85 -17.80 -2.40
CA MET A 430 19.42 -18.10 -2.47
C MET A 430 18.57 -16.83 -2.40
N PHE A 431 18.99 -15.85 -1.60
CA PHE A 431 18.35 -14.55 -1.53
C PHE A 431 18.42 -13.79 -2.87
N VAL A 432 19.60 -13.72 -3.50
CA VAL A 432 19.78 -13.06 -4.80
C VAL A 432 18.94 -13.73 -5.89
N VAL A 433 18.93 -15.07 -5.93
CA VAL A 433 18.14 -15.83 -6.90
C VAL A 433 16.64 -15.61 -6.67
N SER A 434 16.20 -15.63 -5.41
CA SER A 434 14.80 -15.38 -5.04
C SER A 434 14.36 -13.96 -5.39
N ALA A 435 15.13 -12.94 -5.01
CA ALA A 435 14.83 -11.54 -5.32
C ALA A 435 14.76 -11.28 -6.83
N THR A 436 15.63 -11.92 -7.61
CA THR A 436 15.60 -11.86 -9.08
C THR A 436 14.37 -12.55 -9.64
N THR A 437 14.01 -13.71 -9.11
CA THR A 437 12.81 -14.45 -9.51
C THR A 437 11.54 -13.65 -9.22
N PHE A 438 11.42 -13.07 -8.03
CA PHE A 438 10.31 -12.17 -7.66
C PHE A 438 10.20 -10.99 -8.61
N ALA A 439 11.34 -10.41 -9.04
CA ALA A 439 11.35 -9.33 -10.02
C ALA A 439 10.82 -9.78 -11.39
N ILE A 440 11.24 -10.96 -11.86
CA ILE A 440 10.79 -11.53 -13.13
C ILE A 440 9.29 -11.85 -13.09
N VAL A 441 8.82 -12.50 -12.03
CA VAL A 441 7.39 -12.84 -11.88
C VAL A 441 6.56 -11.56 -11.74
N GLY A 442 7.04 -10.55 -11.01
CA GLY A 442 6.37 -9.25 -10.90
C GLY A 442 6.24 -8.55 -12.26
N LEU A 443 7.30 -8.59 -13.07
CA LEU A 443 7.27 -8.06 -14.43
C LEU A 443 6.33 -8.84 -15.35
N ALA A 444 6.20 -10.17 -15.16
CA ALA A 444 5.21 -10.98 -15.85
C ALA A 444 3.77 -10.59 -15.47
N VAL A 445 3.50 -10.24 -14.22
CA VAL A 445 2.19 -9.70 -13.82
C VAL A 445 1.93 -8.34 -14.49
N ALA A 446 2.92 -7.44 -14.53
CA ALA A 446 2.80 -6.13 -15.18
C ALA A 446 2.69 -6.18 -16.72
N SER A 447 3.00 -7.32 -17.35
CA SER A 447 2.75 -7.52 -18.78
C SER A 447 1.34 -8.01 -19.08
N LEU A 448 0.67 -8.64 -18.10
CA LEU A 448 -0.70 -9.15 -18.22
C LEU A 448 -1.74 -8.10 -17.78
N VAL A 449 -1.46 -7.40 -16.69
CA VAL A 449 -2.39 -6.47 -16.05
C VAL A 449 -2.09 -5.04 -16.47
N HIS A 450 -3.14 -4.31 -16.86
CA HIS A 450 -3.03 -2.93 -17.30
C HIS A 450 -3.44 -1.98 -16.19
N GLY A 451 -2.51 -1.11 -15.80
CA GLY A 451 -2.73 -0.03 -14.85
C GLY A 451 -2.04 -0.26 -13.49
N ALA A 452 -1.55 0.81 -12.89
CA ALA A 452 -0.72 0.76 -11.69
C ALA A 452 -1.46 0.19 -10.48
N GLN A 453 -2.70 0.64 -10.28
CA GLN A 453 -3.55 0.15 -9.19
C GLN A 453 -3.96 -1.32 -9.37
N ALA A 454 -4.16 -1.75 -10.63
CA ALA A 454 -4.48 -3.14 -10.93
C ALA A 454 -3.26 -4.06 -10.74
N VAL A 455 -2.07 -3.60 -11.14
CA VAL A 455 -0.81 -4.32 -10.89
C VAL A 455 -0.55 -4.43 -9.38
N LEU A 456 -0.67 -3.33 -8.63
CA LEU A 456 -0.52 -3.35 -7.18
C LEU A 456 -1.55 -4.29 -6.52
N ALA A 457 -2.81 -4.28 -6.97
CA ALA A 457 -3.83 -5.17 -6.45
C ALA A 457 -3.52 -6.65 -6.72
N ALA A 458 -3.01 -6.97 -7.91
CA ALA A 458 -2.63 -8.33 -8.27
C ALA A 458 -1.40 -8.79 -7.49
N THR A 459 -0.35 -7.97 -7.39
CA THR A 459 0.90 -8.35 -6.73
C THR A 459 0.74 -8.36 -5.22
N LEU A 460 0.29 -7.26 -4.60
CA LEU A 460 0.12 -7.20 -3.15
C LEU A 460 -1.02 -8.11 -2.66
N GLY A 461 -2.13 -8.18 -3.41
CA GLY A 461 -3.26 -9.06 -3.09
C GLY A 461 -2.91 -10.54 -3.17
N THR A 462 -1.92 -10.93 -3.98
CA THR A 462 -1.37 -12.29 -4.00
C THR A 462 -0.31 -12.48 -2.91
N LEU A 463 0.60 -11.51 -2.75
CA LEU A 463 1.71 -11.60 -1.80
C LEU A 463 1.22 -11.77 -0.36
N LEU A 464 0.22 -10.99 0.05
CA LEU A 464 -0.23 -10.94 1.44
C LEU A 464 -0.75 -12.31 1.95
N PRO A 465 -1.73 -12.98 1.30
CA PRO A 465 -2.11 -14.35 1.67
C PRO A 465 -0.95 -15.33 1.60
N LEU A 466 -0.07 -15.17 0.60
CA LEU A 466 1.05 -16.06 0.39
C LEU A 466 2.07 -15.98 1.53
N CYS A 467 2.32 -14.79 2.09
CA CYS A 467 3.19 -14.61 3.25
C CYS A 467 2.73 -15.44 4.46
N PHE A 468 1.42 -15.56 4.66
CA PHE A 468 0.88 -16.31 5.79
C PHE A 468 1.01 -17.83 5.65
N ILE A 469 0.87 -18.35 4.42
CA ILE A 469 1.01 -19.79 4.16
C ILE A 469 2.47 -20.21 3.86
N SER A 470 3.38 -19.24 3.75
CA SER A 470 4.81 -19.45 3.43
C SER A 470 5.74 -19.20 4.62
N ASP A 471 5.24 -19.31 5.86
CA ASP A 471 6.01 -19.14 7.10
C ASP A 471 6.72 -17.78 7.25
N ILE A 472 6.24 -16.72 6.57
CA ILE A 472 6.92 -15.42 6.62
C ILE A 472 6.66 -14.71 7.96
N PHE A 473 5.40 -14.68 8.41
CA PHE A 473 4.99 -13.95 9.62
C PHE A 473 4.81 -14.82 10.85
N VAL A 474 4.80 -16.14 10.69
CA VAL A 474 4.44 -17.09 11.74
C VAL A 474 5.49 -18.19 11.78
N ALA A 475 5.97 -18.53 12.98
CA ALA A 475 6.96 -19.58 13.20
C ALA A 475 6.29 -20.81 13.80
N GLY A 476 6.60 -22.00 13.26
CA GLY A 476 6.28 -23.27 13.90
C GLY A 476 4.79 -23.55 14.08
N VAL A 477 3.94 -23.17 13.11
CA VAL A 477 2.53 -23.54 13.17
C VAL A 477 2.15 -24.47 12.02
N ASP A 478 1.43 -25.53 12.38
CA ASP A 478 0.96 -26.55 11.46
C ASP A 478 -0.21 -26.01 10.63
N LEU A 479 0.03 -25.84 9.33
CA LEU A 479 -1.01 -25.50 8.37
C LEU A 479 -1.87 -26.73 8.08
N PRO A 480 -3.17 -26.57 7.76
CA PRO A 480 -3.97 -27.67 7.23
C PRO A 480 -3.29 -28.29 5.99
N ASP A 481 -3.28 -29.62 5.87
CA ASP A 481 -2.51 -30.36 4.85
C ASP A 481 -2.65 -29.80 3.43
N VAL A 482 -3.87 -29.39 3.05
CA VAL A 482 -4.16 -28.82 1.73
C VAL A 482 -3.46 -27.47 1.55
N VAL A 483 -3.53 -26.60 2.56
CA VAL A 483 -2.90 -25.28 2.55
C VAL A 483 -1.38 -25.42 2.55
N ASP A 484 -0.86 -26.35 3.34
CA ASP A 484 0.57 -26.66 3.36
C ASP A 484 1.06 -27.14 2.00
N THR A 485 0.40 -28.14 1.42
CA THR A 485 0.74 -28.70 0.10
C THR A 485 0.71 -27.64 -1.00
N VAL A 486 -0.32 -26.78 -1.01
CA VAL A 486 -0.44 -25.70 -2.01
C VAL A 486 0.64 -24.65 -1.84
N SER A 487 1.04 -24.35 -0.62
CA SER A 487 2.06 -23.33 -0.37
C SER A 487 3.44 -23.71 -0.95
N TRP A 488 3.74 -25.00 -1.07
CA TRP A 488 4.94 -25.54 -1.72
C TRP A 488 4.96 -25.37 -3.25
N VAL A 489 3.87 -24.93 -3.87
CA VAL A 489 3.89 -24.59 -5.31
C VAL A 489 4.61 -23.27 -5.57
N PHE A 490 4.63 -22.37 -4.59
CA PHE A 490 5.04 -20.98 -4.79
C PHE A 490 6.50 -20.71 -4.39
N PRO A 491 7.20 -19.83 -5.12
CA PRO A 491 8.62 -19.56 -4.86
C PRO A 491 8.85 -18.85 -3.52
N LEU A 492 7.83 -18.20 -2.95
CA LEU A 492 7.94 -17.50 -1.67
C LEU A 492 8.25 -18.46 -0.52
N ARG A 493 7.56 -19.62 -0.45
CA ARG A 493 7.80 -20.63 0.58
C ARG A 493 9.18 -21.26 0.45
N HIS A 494 9.60 -21.58 -0.77
CA HIS A 494 10.94 -22.11 -1.00
C HIS A 494 12.04 -21.09 -0.66
N ALA A 495 11.83 -19.81 -0.95
CA ALA A 495 12.76 -18.74 -0.58
C ALA A 495 12.85 -18.58 0.94
N ALA A 496 11.71 -18.60 1.64
CA ALA A 496 11.65 -18.54 3.10
C ALA A 496 12.40 -19.71 3.74
N ARG A 497 12.12 -20.95 3.29
CA ARG A 497 12.75 -22.16 3.83
C ARG A 497 14.25 -22.23 3.58
N ALA A 498 14.69 -21.97 2.34
CA ALA A 498 16.12 -21.92 2.03
C ALA A 498 16.87 -20.84 2.85
N MET A 499 16.22 -19.69 3.11
CA MET A 499 16.80 -18.66 3.97
C MET A 499 16.84 -19.10 5.44
N THR A 500 15.79 -19.73 5.98
CA THR A 500 15.78 -20.21 7.38
C THR A 500 16.80 -21.34 7.61
N GLU A 501 16.97 -22.26 6.65
CA GLU A 501 17.97 -23.33 6.71
C GLU A 501 19.41 -22.79 6.60
N SER A 502 19.60 -21.64 5.95
CA SER A 502 20.91 -21.01 5.83
C SER A 502 21.36 -20.30 7.11
N VAL A 503 20.41 -19.97 7.99
CA VAL A 503 20.68 -19.26 9.25
C VAL A 503 20.58 -20.14 10.50
N SER A 504 20.30 -21.43 10.34
CA SER A 504 20.39 -22.39 11.45
C SER A 504 21.83 -22.57 11.91
N SER A 505 22.01 -22.88 13.20
CA SER A 505 23.30 -23.25 13.76
C SER A 505 23.79 -24.61 13.27
N VAL A 506 22.86 -25.48 12.85
CA VAL A 506 23.16 -26.77 12.22
C VAL A 506 23.47 -26.54 10.74
N ALA A 507 24.56 -27.15 10.26
CA ALA A 507 24.93 -27.09 8.85
C ALA A 507 23.96 -27.95 8.02
N ASN A 508 23.19 -27.29 7.14
CA ASN A 508 22.32 -27.97 6.18
C ASN A 508 23.03 -28.17 4.83
N PRO A 509 22.72 -29.25 4.10
CA PRO A 509 23.14 -29.41 2.71
C PRO A 509 22.64 -28.26 1.82
N PHE A 510 23.23 -28.13 0.64
CA PHE A 510 22.78 -27.12 -0.32
C PHE A 510 21.32 -27.38 -0.75
N PRO A 511 20.42 -26.37 -0.71
CA PRO A 511 18.97 -26.53 -0.93
C PRO A 511 18.61 -26.64 -2.41
N TRP A 512 19.01 -27.74 -3.07
CA TRP A 512 18.78 -27.95 -4.51
C TRP A 512 17.30 -27.93 -4.91
N GLU A 513 16.42 -28.48 -4.07
CA GLU A 513 14.98 -28.54 -4.33
C GLU A 513 14.36 -27.14 -4.36
N HIS A 514 14.67 -26.31 -3.36
CA HIS A 514 14.22 -24.93 -3.31
C HIS A 514 14.76 -24.12 -4.49
N LEU A 515 16.03 -24.31 -4.85
CA LEU A 515 16.63 -23.64 -6.01
C LEU A 515 15.92 -24.02 -7.31
N ALA A 516 15.61 -25.30 -7.52
CA ALA A 516 14.95 -25.78 -8.73
C ALA A 516 13.56 -25.15 -8.91
N VAL A 517 12.75 -25.07 -7.84
CA VAL A 517 11.42 -24.46 -7.91
C VAL A 517 11.50 -22.95 -8.17
N ILE A 518 12.40 -22.25 -7.49
CA ILE A 518 12.61 -20.80 -7.68
C ILE A 518 13.03 -20.52 -9.13
N LEU A 519 13.99 -21.28 -9.68
CA LEU A 519 14.41 -21.14 -11.08
C LEU A 519 13.29 -21.53 -12.07
N GLY A 520 12.49 -22.54 -11.76
CA GLY A 520 11.31 -22.90 -12.54
C GLY A 520 10.34 -21.73 -12.70
N TRP A 521 10.03 -21.02 -11.61
CA TRP A 521 9.21 -19.81 -11.65
C TRP A 521 9.85 -18.66 -12.43
N ALA A 522 11.18 -18.51 -12.35
CA ALA A 522 11.89 -17.53 -13.16
C ALA A 522 11.74 -17.84 -14.66
N VAL A 523 11.88 -19.11 -15.07
CA VAL A 523 11.69 -19.55 -16.45
C VAL A 523 10.26 -19.29 -16.92
N ILE A 524 9.25 -19.65 -16.11
CA ILE A 524 7.84 -19.37 -16.41
C ILE A 524 7.61 -17.87 -16.62
N GLY A 525 8.11 -17.03 -15.72
CA GLY A 525 7.98 -15.58 -15.82
C GLY A 525 8.62 -15.01 -17.09
N VAL A 526 9.84 -15.46 -17.45
CA VAL A 526 10.51 -15.07 -18.70
C VAL A 526 9.68 -15.47 -19.93
N ILE A 527 9.11 -16.68 -19.94
CA ILE A 527 8.25 -17.16 -21.03
C ILE A 527 7.01 -16.27 -21.18
N VAL A 528 6.35 -15.91 -20.07
CA VAL A 528 5.16 -15.04 -20.07
C VAL A 528 5.51 -13.65 -20.61
N ILE A 529 6.60 -13.05 -20.12
CA ILE A 529 7.11 -11.75 -20.60
C ILE A 529 7.38 -11.81 -22.11
N ALA A 530 8.10 -12.84 -22.57
CA ALA A 530 8.47 -12.98 -23.98
C ALA A 530 7.24 -13.17 -24.90
N ARG A 531 6.18 -13.83 -24.43
CA ARG A 531 4.96 -14.04 -25.22
C ARG A 531 4.10 -12.77 -25.31
N TRP A 532 3.89 -12.08 -24.20
CA TRP A 532 2.91 -10.99 -24.14
C TRP A 532 3.49 -9.62 -24.49
N PHE A 533 4.76 -9.36 -24.16
CA PHE A 533 5.40 -8.06 -24.44
C PHE A 533 5.63 -7.81 -25.94
N ARG A 534 5.80 -8.86 -26.76
CA ARG A 534 5.92 -8.74 -28.23
C ARG A 534 4.59 -8.43 -28.93
N SER A 535 3.46 -8.82 -28.32
CA SER A 535 2.14 -8.62 -28.93
C SER A 535 1.71 -7.14 -28.97
N GLU A 536 2.20 -6.33 -28.03
CA GLU A 536 1.95 -4.88 -27.98
C GLU A 536 2.69 -4.13 -29.09
N ALA A 537 3.93 -4.52 -29.40
CA ALA A 537 4.73 -3.90 -30.46
C ALA A 537 4.12 -4.13 -31.85
N VAL A 538 3.49 -5.28 -32.09
CA VAL A 538 2.85 -5.62 -33.38
C VAL A 538 1.49 -4.94 -33.54
N LYS A 539 0.72 -4.77 -32.45
CA LYS A 539 -0.59 -4.08 -32.47
C LYS A 539 -0.47 -2.57 -32.69
N GLU A 540 0.60 -1.93 -32.22
CA GLU A 540 0.86 -0.50 -32.51
C GLU A 540 1.47 -0.27 -33.90
N ALA A 541 2.11 -1.29 -34.50
CA ALA A 541 2.76 -1.20 -35.80
C ALA A 541 1.81 -1.43 -37.01
N THR A 542 0.53 -1.74 -36.78
CA THR A 542 -0.45 -1.81 -37.90
C THR A 542 -0.79 -0.38 -38.33
N PRO A 543 -0.39 0.08 -39.52
CA PRO A 543 -0.69 1.42 -39.96
C PRO A 543 -2.20 1.55 -40.13
N ARG A 544 -2.82 2.57 -39.53
CA ARG A 544 -4.16 3.04 -39.90
C ARG A 544 -4.16 3.70 -41.30
N SER A 545 -3.45 3.14 -42.28
CA SER A 545 -3.42 3.63 -43.66
C SER A 545 -4.00 2.60 -44.62
N ARG A 546 -5.33 2.46 -44.62
CA ARG A 546 -6.05 1.91 -45.79
C ARG A 546 -7.55 2.22 -45.84
N ALA A 547 -8.02 3.24 -45.13
CA ALA A 547 -9.41 3.71 -45.25
C ALA A 547 -9.55 5.11 -45.88
N GLY A 548 -8.44 5.78 -46.24
CA GLY A 548 -8.45 7.17 -46.72
C GLY A 548 -8.07 7.39 -48.18
N THR A 549 -7.71 6.36 -48.94
CA THR A 549 -7.11 6.52 -50.29
C THR A 549 -7.90 5.86 -51.42
N ALA A 550 -9.13 5.38 -51.18
CA ALA A 550 -9.97 4.78 -52.22
C ALA A 550 -11.07 5.73 -52.78
N GLN A 551 -11.08 7.01 -52.39
CA GLN A 551 -12.16 7.94 -52.74
C GLN A 551 -11.67 9.28 -53.31
N ALA A 552 -10.51 9.28 -53.97
CA ALA A 552 -9.97 10.47 -54.63
C ALA A 552 -9.63 10.27 -56.12
N ASP A 553 -9.99 9.12 -56.71
CA ASP A 553 -9.59 8.79 -58.09
C ASP A 553 -10.79 8.42 -59.00
N ARG A 554 -11.95 9.05 -58.77
CA ARG A 554 -13.07 8.99 -59.70
C ARG A 554 -13.70 10.36 -59.87
N GLY A 555 -13.37 10.98 -61.01
CA GLY A 555 -14.19 11.99 -61.65
C GLY A 555 -13.59 13.38 -61.56
N ASP A 556 -12.78 13.76 -62.54
CA ASP A 556 -13.21 14.82 -63.44
C ASP A 556 -12.44 14.74 -64.76
N SER A 557 -13.17 14.53 -65.85
CA SER A 557 -12.65 14.60 -67.21
C SER A 557 -13.59 15.48 -68.01
N ARG A 558 -13.24 16.76 -68.15
CA ARG A 558 -13.75 17.63 -69.23
C ARG A 558 -12.72 18.70 -69.62
N PRO A 559 -12.62 19.05 -70.91
CA PRO A 559 -11.52 19.83 -71.47
C PRO A 559 -11.84 21.33 -71.58
N ASP A 560 -10.77 22.12 -71.67
CA ASP A 560 -10.76 23.57 -71.86
C ASP A 560 -11.41 24.01 -73.19
N SER A 561 -12.26 25.04 -73.15
CA SER A 561 -12.45 25.98 -74.26
C SER A 561 -13.02 27.32 -73.78
N GLU A 562 -12.22 28.36 -74.05
CA GLU A 562 -12.61 29.66 -74.61
C GLU A 562 -13.49 30.70 -73.86
N LEU A 563 -13.11 31.96 -74.16
CA LEU A 563 -13.85 33.23 -74.10
C LEU A 563 -13.70 34.09 -72.83
N THR A 564 -12.76 35.05 -72.80
CA THR A 564 -12.84 36.44 -73.32
C THR A 564 -13.80 37.35 -72.54
N GLY A 565 -13.28 38.46 -72.00
CA GLY A 565 -13.98 39.75 -72.07
C GLY A 565 -14.37 40.47 -70.78
N ALA A 566 -13.81 41.68 -70.64
CA ALA A 566 -14.46 42.92 -70.19
C ALA A 566 -14.76 43.12 -68.68
N VAL A 567 -14.04 44.02 -67.99
CA VAL A 567 -14.36 45.46 -67.75
C VAL A 567 -15.40 45.68 -66.62
N THR A 568 -14.84 46.04 -65.45
CA THR A 568 -15.15 47.12 -64.47
C THR A 568 -16.51 47.87 -64.46
N PRO A 569 -16.80 48.65 -63.39
CA PRO A 569 -17.60 48.39 -62.17
C PRO A 569 -18.91 49.24 -62.13
N LEU A 570 -19.67 49.28 -61.02
CA LEU A 570 -20.57 50.39 -60.53
C LEU A 570 -21.36 49.86 -59.30
N ARG A 571 -21.25 50.40 -58.07
CA ARG A 571 -21.87 51.61 -57.47
C ARG A 571 -23.41 51.57 -57.36
N GLY A 572 -23.96 51.65 -56.13
CA GLY A 572 -25.30 52.24 -55.89
C GLY A 572 -26.25 51.57 -54.88
N SER A 573 -26.31 52.14 -53.68
CA SER A 573 -27.51 52.51 -52.88
C SER A 573 -28.76 51.61 -52.77
N HIS A 574 -29.08 51.21 -51.52
CA HIS A 574 -30.38 51.37 -50.81
C HIS A 574 -30.16 50.79 -49.39
N ALA A 575 -30.18 51.50 -48.25
CA ALA A 575 -31.11 52.46 -47.64
C ALA A 575 -32.47 51.86 -47.21
N ALA A 576 -32.61 51.74 -45.89
CA ALA A 576 -33.83 51.63 -45.05
C ALA A 576 -34.58 50.28 -45.04
N ASP A 577 -34.83 49.67 -43.86
CA ASP A 577 -35.93 50.08 -42.96
C ASP A 577 -35.91 49.42 -41.56
N ILE A 578 -36.12 50.26 -40.51
CA ILE A 578 -36.94 50.13 -39.27
C ILE A 578 -36.81 48.84 -38.39
N ALA A 579 -36.23 48.87 -37.17
CA ALA A 579 -36.76 49.33 -35.85
C ALA A 579 -38.04 48.57 -35.39
N ARG A 580 -38.29 48.10 -34.15
CA ARG A 580 -37.89 48.49 -32.79
C ARG A 580 -38.60 47.55 -31.76
N ARG A 581 -38.26 47.73 -30.47
CA ARG A 581 -38.94 47.35 -29.19
C ARG A 581 -38.31 46.11 -28.51
N ARG A 582 -37.35 46.34 -27.60
CA ARG A 582 -37.48 46.63 -26.15
C ARG A 582 -37.93 45.43 -25.34
#